data_AF-A0A933ZZF8-F1
#
_entry.id   AF-A0A933ZZF8-F1
#
_cell.length_a   1.000
_cell.length_b   1.000
_cell.length_c   1.000
_cell.angle_alpha   90.00
_cell.angle_beta   90.00
_cell.angle_gamma   90.00
#
_symmetry.space_group_name_H-M   'P 1'
#
loop_
_entity.id
_entity.type
_entity.pdbx_description
1 polymer ?
#
loop_
_entity_poly.entity_id
_entity_poly.type
_entity_poly.pdbx_seq_one_letter_code
_entity_poly.pdbx_strand_id
1 'polypeptide(L)'
;MLLKLLSPLLAIIGISAGISELKAAYSQPLQTSCAEFSRTRPDARALKLTGCRLDLLGGANRVSRIVSFAKTLQGKEAVGTLYVPLLPADADESVVSSLVLETKDARLRTILEELGTAPDEASAIAALDLRASELKALLQPSVVEGLAKDPVSERIRSNLPTKVADGALVLVHNQRPDTGLGWFMIAVGLGFGGLFASSVLPKSRKDPATEELLAGVEPQLGELEQVRREQAEAERANKKTGA
;
A
#
# COMPACT_ATOMS: atom_id res chain seq x y z
N MET A 1 19.26 -0.91 41.39
CA MET A 1 18.44 -2.10 41.01
C MET A 1 17.23 -1.75 40.12
N LEU A 2 16.65 -0.53 40.18
CA LEU A 2 15.52 -0.12 39.33
C LEU A 2 15.81 -0.10 37.80
N LEU A 3 17.06 0.07 37.37
CA LEU A 3 17.40 0.17 35.94
C LEU A 3 17.22 -1.14 35.14
N LYS A 4 17.20 -2.30 35.82
CA LYS A 4 17.06 -3.62 35.17
C LYS A 4 15.61 -4.00 34.85
N LEU A 5 14.63 -3.29 35.41
CA LEU A 5 13.20 -3.54 35.20
C LEU A 5 12.57 -2.67 34.09
N LEU A 6 13.23 -1.58 33.66
CA LEU A 6 12.71 -0.72 32.59
C LEU A 6 12.91 -1.30 31.18
N SER A 7 13.95 -2.11 30.98
CA SER A 7 14.33 -2.61 29.66
C SER A 7 13.33 -3.57 28.98
N PRO A 8 12.67 -4.52 29.67
CA PRO A 8 11.69 -5.39 29.02
C PRO A 8 10.41 -4.63 28.64
N LEU A 9 10.04 -3.59 29.39
CA LEU A 9 8.85 -2.79 29.10
C LEU A 9 9.02 -2.00 27.78
N LEU A 10 10.22 -1.44 27.56
CA LEU A 10 10.58 -0.75 26.31
C LEU A 10 10.60 -1.72 25.11
N ALA A 11 11.05 -2.96 25.28
CA ALA A 11 11.03 -3.98 24.23
C ALA A 11 9.59 -4.37 23.85
N ILE A 12 8.69 -4.55 24.83
CA ILE A 12 7.28 -4.88 24.57
C ILE A 12 6.55 -3.70 23.89
N ILE A 13 6.81 -2.47 24.32
CA ILE A 13 6.24 -1.27 23.69
C ILE A 13 6.69 -1.16 22.23
N GLY A 14 7.98 -1.37 21.95
CA GLY A 14 8.51 -1.37 20.57
C GLY A 14 7.89 -2.44 19.68
N ILE A 15 7.70 -3.66 20.20
CA ILE A 15 7.03 -4.76 19.47
C ILE A 15 5.56 -4.41 19.19
N SER A 16 4.83 -3.83 20.16
CA SER A 16 3.41 -3.48 19.99
C SER A 16 3.16 -2.31 19.02
N ALA A 17 4.04 -1.31 19.01
CA ALA A 17 4.01 -0.22 18.05
C ALA A 17 4.33 -0.72 16.64
N GLY A 18 5.35 -1.59 16.53
CA GLY A 18 5.70 -2.25 15.27
C GLY A 18 4.55 -3.11 14.72
N ILE A 19 3.86 -3.90 15.55
CA ILE A 19 2.70 -4.72 15.13
C ILE A 19 1.53 -3.86 14.65
N SER A 20 1.30 -2.70 15.26
CA SER A 20 0.24 -1.78 14.81
C SER A 20 0.56 -1.14 13.45
N GLU A 21 1.82 -0.73 13.25
CA GLU A 21 2.29 -0.22 11.94
C GLU A 21 2.34 -1.33 10.89
N LEU A 22 2.72 -2.55 11.26
CA LEU A 22 2.65 -3.72 10.37
C LEU A 22 1.21 -4.04 10.02
N LYS A 23 0.25 -4.02 10.95
CA LYS A 23 -1.15 -4.26 10.64
C LYS A 23 -1.70 -3.22 9.65
N ALA A 24 -1.25 -1.97 9.76
CA ALA A 24 -1.56 -0.91 8.79
C ALA A 24 -0.80 -1.05 7.46
N ALA A 25 0.40 -1.64 7.45
CA ALA A 25 1.20 -1.92 6.25
C ALA A 25 0.80 -3.24 5.54
N TYR A 26 0.21 -4.20 6.28
CA TYR A 26 -0.24 -5.52 5.80
C TYR A 26 -1.73 -5.58 5.48
N SER A 27 -2.52 -4.55 5.83
CA SER A 27 -3.89 -4.47 5.33
C SER A 27 -3.81 -4.30 3.81
N GLN A 28 -4.18 -5.36 3.07
CA GLN A 28 -4.43 -5.24 1.65
C GLN A 28 -5.38 -4.06 1.43
N PRO A 29 -5.17 -3.25 0.37
CA PRO A 29 -6.05 -2.13 0.10
C PRO A 29 -7.49 -2.63 0.06
N LEU A 30 -8.38 -1.98 0.81
CA LEU A 30 -9.77 -2.36 0.85
C LEU A 30 -10.34 -2.22 -0.56
N GLN A 31 -10.76 -3.34 -1.14
CA GLN A 31 -11.36 -3.35 -2.46
C GLN A 31 -12.86 -3.11 -2.34
N THR A 32 -13.33 -2.03 -2.95
CA THR A 32 -14.75 -1.64 -2.97
C THR A 32 -15.06 -0.89 -4.26
N SER A 33 -16.32 -0.79 -4.66
CA SER A 33 -16.68 0.10 -5.78
C SER A 33 -16.75 1.57 -5.34
N CYS A 34 -16.60 2.51 -6.27
CA CYS A 34 -16.85 3.94 -5.99
C CYS A 34 -18.28 4.18 -5.47
N ALA A 35 -19.27 3.49 -6.05
CA ALA A 35 -20.68 3.58 -5.64
C ALA A 35 -20.90 3.12 -4.20
N GLU A 36 -20.29 2.01 -3.82
CA GLU A 36 -20.37 1.46 -2.47
C GLU A 36 -19.63 2.34 -1.47
N PHE A 37 -18.43 2.81 -1.82
CA PHE A 37 -17.66 3.72 -0.98
C PHE A 37 -18.44 4.99 -0.63
N SER A 38 -19.10 5.61 -1.63
CA SER A 38 -19.89 6.83 -1.40
C SER A 38 -21.04 6.62 -0.39
N ARG A 39 -21.54 5.39 -0.25
CA ARG A 39 -22.62 5.04 0.69
C ARG A 39 -22.09 4.67 2.07
N THR A 40 -21.07 3.81 2.14
CA THR A 40 -20.62 3.20 3.40
C THR A 40 -19.47 3.95 4.05
N ARG A 41 -18.67 4.70 3.28
CA ARG A 41 -17.48 5.44 3.73
C ARG A 41 -16.63 4.65 4.74
N PRO A 42 -16.14 3.46 4.34
CA PRO A 42 -15.38 2.62 5.24
C PRO A 42 -14.12 3.34 5.72
N ASP A 43 -13.78 3.17 7.00
CA ASP A 43 -12.55 3.66 7.56
C ASP A 43 -11.38 2.75 7.11
N ALA A 44 -10.71 3.15 6.03
CA ALA A 44 -9.59 2.43 5.46
C ALA A 44 -8.48 3.38 5.02
N ARG A 45 -7.24 3.04 5.37
CA ARG A 45 -6.04 3.83 5.02
C ARG A 45 -5.54 3.61 3.61
N ALA A 46 -5.93 2.51 2.98
CA ALA A 46 -5.59 2.17 1.61
C ALA A 46 -6.83 1.62 0.90
N LEU A 47 -7.10 2.13 -0.30
CA LEU A 47 -8.30 1.81 -1.07
C LEU A 47 -7.94 1.35 -2.47
N LYS A 48 -8.67 0.35 -2.96
CA LYS A 48 -8.68 -0.06 -4.36
C LYS A 48 -10.10 0.03 -4.88
N LEU A 49 -10.39 1.14 -5.55
CA LEU A 49 -11.71 1.47 -6.05
C LEU A 49 -11.90 0.99 -7.48
N THR A 50 -13.07 0.42 -7.76
CA THR A 50 -13.49 0.05 -9.13
C THR A 50 -14.73 0.83 -9.55
N GLY A 51 -14.93 0.95 -10.87
CA GLY A 51 -16.11 1.64 -11.41
C GLY A 51 -16.12 3.14 -11.09
N CYS A 52 -14.94 3.74 -10.96
CA CYS A 52 -14.78 5.18 -10.76
C CYS A 52 -14.52 5.86 -12.09
N ARG A 53 -15.16 7.01 -12.32
CA ARG A 53 -14.81 7.92 -13.42
C ARG A 53 -14.25 9.22 -12.85
N LEU A 54 -13.28 9.80 -13.56
CA LEU A 54 -12.82 11.15 -13.26
C LEU A 54 -13.91 12.14 -13.65
N ASP A 55 -14.29 13.00 -12.73
CA ASP A 55 -15.27 14.04 -12.98
C ASP A 55 -14.56 15.37 -13.29
N LEU A 56 -13.96 15.39 -14.48
CA LEU A 56 -13.40 16.62 -15.08
C LEU A 56 -14.47 17.42 -15.84
N LEU A 57 -15.63 16.79 -16.09
CA LEU A 57 -16.59 17.18 -17.14
C LEU A 57 -18.04 17.42 -16.65
N GLY A 58 -18.37 17.29 -15.36
CA GLY A 58 -19.76 17.40 -14.91
C GLY A 58 -20.45 18.75 -15.23
N GLY A 59 -21.59 18.68 -15.91
CA GLY A 59 -22.54 19.77 -16.19
C GLY A 59 -22.81 20.04 -17.68
N ALA A 60 -23.83 20.86 -17.96
CA ALA A 60 -24.20 21.26 -19.33
C ALA A 60 -23.17 22.18 -20.03
N ASN A 61 -22.24 22.80 -19.29
CA ASN A 61 -21.21 23.73 -19.82
C ASN A 61 -19.78 23.21 -19.54
N ARG A 62 -19.47 22.04 -20.11
CA ARG A 62 -18.25 21.27 -19.82
C ARG A 62 -16.97 22.03 -20.14
N VAL A 63 -16.91 22.60 -21.34
CA VAL A 63 -15.68 23.23 -21.85
C VAL A 63 -15.31 24.47 -21.04
N SER A 64 -16.26 25.40 -20.87
CA SER A 64 -16.06 26.63 -20.10
C SER A 64 -15.56 26.38 -18.67
N ARG A 65 -16.04 25.32 -18.00
CA ARG A 65 -15.57 24.94 -16.65
C ARG A 65 -14.16 24.37 -16.65
N ILE A 66 -13.83 23.49 -17.58
CA ILE A 66 -12.47 22.94 -17.71
C ILE A 66 -11.49 24.06 -18.01
N VAL A 67 -11.84 24.98 -18.91
CA VAL A 67 -11.01 26.12 -19.28
C VAL A 67 -10.82 27.06 -18.10
N SER A 68 -11.87 27.33 -17.33
CA SER A 68 -11.77 28.14 -16.10
C SER A 68 -10.89 27.47 -15.04
N PHE A 69 -11.03 26.15 -14.87
CA PHE A 69 -10.19 25.36 -13.99
C PHE A 69 -8.73 25.39 -14.45
N ALA A 70 -8.47 25.11 -15.72
CA ALA A 70 -7.15 25.18 -16.35
C ALA A 70 -6.49 26.56 -16.21
N LYS A 71 -7.23 27.65 -16.44
CA LYS A 71 -6.76 29.02 -16.22
C LYS A 71 -6.47 29.31 -14.74
N THR A 72 -7.20 28.70 -13.81
CA THR A 72 -6.93 28.81 -12.36
C THR A 72 -5.64 28.10 -11.94
N LEU A 73 -5.19 27.12 -12.73
CA LEU A 73 -3.93 26.41 -12.52
C LEU A 73 -2.74 27.16 -13.15
N GLN A 74 -2.96 27.98 -14.18
CA GLN A 74 -1.91 28.80 -14.78
C GLN A 74 -1.32 29.81 -13.80
N GLY A 75 0.01 29.94 -13.80
CA GLY A 75 0.74 30.86 -12.93
C GLY A 75 0.91 30.38 -11.49
N LYS A 76 0.31 29.24 -11.11
CA LYS A 76 0.65 28.55 -9.87
C LYS A 76 1.81 27.60 -10.15
N GLU A 77 3.03 28.13 -10.02
CA GLU A 77 4.32 27.42 -10.17
C GLU A 77 4.44 26.11 -9.36
N ALA A 78 3.49 25.81 -8.46
CA ALA A 78 3.55 24.72 -7.49
C ALA A 78 2.40 23.70 -7.59
N VAL A 79 1.71 23.54 -8.73
CA VAL A 79 0.77 22.41 -8.88
C VAL A 79 1.53 21.16 -9.32
N GLY A 80 2.47 20.71 -8.48
CA GLY A 80 3.13 19.41 -8.67
C GLY A 80 2.17 18.21 -8.55
N THR A 81 0.93 18.49 -8.17
CA THR A 81 -0.11 17.54 -7.77
C THR A 81 -1.48 18.08 -8.17
N LEU A 82 -2.24 17.31 -8.94
CA LEU A 82 -3.61 17.62 -9.36
C LEU A 82 -4.63 16.92 -8.46
N TYR A 83 -5.67 17.65 -8.05
CA TYR A 83 -6.80 17.11 -7.31
C TYR A 83 -8.01 16.99 -8.25
N VAL A 84 -8.52 15.78 -8.44
CA VAL A 84 -9.60 15.48 -9.38
C VAL A 84 -10.73 14.73 -8.67
N PRO A 85 -11.98 15.21 -8.70
CA PRO A 85 -13.09 14.49 -8.09
C PRO A 85 -13.34 13.14 -8.75
N LEU A 86 -13.65 12.13 -7.94
CA LEU A 86 -14.08 10.81 -8.39
C LEU A 86 -15.60 10.67 -8.21
N LEU A 87 -16.25 10.13 -9.22
CA LEU A 87 -17.67 9.76 -9.16
C LEU A 87 -17.86 8.29 -9.52
N PRO A 88 -18.93 7.65 -9.01
CA PRO A 88 -19.42 6.38 -9.55
C PRO A 88 -19.66 6.49 -11.07
N ALA A 89 -19.36 5.43 -11.82
CA ALA A 89 -19.49 5.42 -13.27
C ALA A 89 -20.92 5.77 -13.76
N ASP A 90 -21.92 5.35 -12.99
CA ASP A 90 -23.36 5.53 -13.21
C ASP A 90 -23.95 6.77 -12.51
N ALA A 91 -23.13 7.56 -11.81
CA ALA A 91 -23.60 8.75 -11.13
C ALA A 91 -24.11 9.82 -12.11
N ASP A 92 -25.10 10.59 -11.67
CA ASP A 92 -25.45 11.85 -12.31
C ASP A 92 -24.40 12.93 -11.99
N GLU A 93 -24.30 13.93 -12.85
CA GLU A 93 -23.41 15.09 -12.73
C GLU A 93 -23.80 16.02 -11.57
N SER A 94 -25.00 15.83 -11.00
CA SER A 94 -25.49 16.52 -9.82
C SER A 94 -24.93 15.96 -8.50
N VAL A 95 -24.27 14.80 -8.53
CA VAL A 95 -23.76 14.13 -7.33
C VAL A 95 -22.57 14.90 -6.73
N VAL A 96 -22.65 15.16 -5.43
CA VAL A 96 -21.56 15.75 -4.66
C VAL A 96 -20.50 14.69 -4.41
N SER A 97 -19.27 14.93 -4.88
CA SER A 97 -18.19 13.95 -4.74
C SER A 97 -17.68 13.89 -3.31
N SER A 98 -17.56 12.68 -2.76
CA SER A 98 -16.98 12.41 -1.44
C SER A 98 -15.52 11.95 -1.49
N LEU A 99 -14.95 11.84 -2.70
CA LEU A 99 -13.63 11.29 -2.97
C LEU A 99 -12.89 12.18 -3.97
N VAL A 100 -11.66 12.55 -3.64
CA VAL A 100 -10.81 13.32 -4.54
C VAL A 100 -9.52 12.55 -4.80
N LEU A 101 -9.19 12.35 -6.06
CA LEU A 101 -7.94 11.75 -6.50
C LEU A 101 -6.86 12.81 -6.55
N GLU A 102 -5.82 12.61 -5.76
CA GLU A 102 -4.55 13.30 -5.89
C GLU A 102 -3.68 12.55 -6.92
N THR A 103 -3.41 13.16 -8.07
CA THR A 103 -2.69 12.54 -9.18
C THR A 103 -1.57 13.41 -9.74
N LYS A 104 -0.55 12.75 -10.31
CA LYS A 104 0.55 13.37 -11.06
C LYS A 104 0.55 12.93 -12.53
N ASP A 105 -0.59 12.46 -13.04
CA ASP A 105 -0.70 12.00 -14.44
C ASP A 105 -0.29 13.13 -15.40
N ALA A 106 0.82 12.90 -16.11
CA ALA A 106 1.41 13.88 -17.01
C ALA A 106 0.49 14.23 -18.19
N ARG A 107 -0.33 13.28 -18.68
CA ARG A 107 -1.24 13.51 -19.80
C ARG A 107 -2.35 14.48 -19.39
N LEU A 108 -2.95 14.23 -18.23
CA LEU A 108 -3.97 15.12 -17.69
C LEU A 108 -3.41 16.53 -17.47
N ARG A 109 -2.19 16.63 -16.95
CA ARG A 109 -1.50 17.91 -16.78
C ARG A 109 -1.30 18.62 -18.12
N THR A 110 -0.76 17.95 -19.13
CA THR A 110 -0.54 18.55 -20.45
C THR A 110 -1.83 19.07 -21.06
N ILE A 111 -2.92 18.30 -20.99
CA ILE A 111 -4.23 18.74 -21.47
C ILE A 111 -4.68 20.02 -20.74
N LEU A 112 -4.57 20.05 -19.41
CA LEU A 112 -4.97 21.22 -18.63
C LEU A 112 -4.07 22.44 -18.89
N GLU A 113 -2.77 22.26 -19.09
CA GLU A 113 -1.85 23.34 -19.44
C GLU A 113 -2.19 23.95 -20.80
N GLU A 114 -2.40 23.10 -21.82
CA GLU A 114 -2.80 23.53 -23.17
C GLU A 114 -4.10 24.35 -23.12
N LEU A 115 -5.10 23.88 -22.38
CA LEU A 115 -6.38 24.58 -22.21
C LEU A 115 -6.27 25.88 -21.42
N GLY A 116 -5.36 25.93 -20.46
CA GLY A 116 -5.06 27.16 -19.74
C GLY A 116 -4.49 28.21 -20.69
N THR A 117 -3.59 27.82 -21.59
CA THR A 117 -2.89 28.72 -22.52
C THR A 117 -3.75 29.21 -23.68
N ALA A 118 -4.95 28.65 -23.87
CA ALA A 118 -5.84 29.05 -24.94
C ALA A 118 -6.27 30.53 -24.79
N PRO A 119 -6.12 31.35 -25.86
CA PRO A 119 -6.42 32.79 -25.80
C PRO A 119 -7.92 33.05 -25.60
N ASP A 120 -8.77 32.17 -26.13
CA ASP A 120 -10.23 32.25 -26.06
C ASP A 120 -10.86 30.84 -25.92
N GLU A 121 -12.16 30.81 -25.67
CA GLU A 121 -12.92 29.57 -25.49
C GLU A 121 -12.97 28.72 -26.76
N ALA A 122 -13.02 29.34 -27.95
CA ALA A 122 -13.05 28.62 -29.22
C ALA A 122 -11.75 27.83 -29.46
N SER A 123 -10.60 28.45 -29.16
CA SER A 123 -9.29 27.84 -29.21
C SER A 123 -9.15 26.70 -28.21
N ALA A 124 -9.75 26.84 -27.03
CA ALA A 124 -9.77 25.78 -26.04
C ALA A 124 -10.65 24.59 -26.45
N ILE A 125 -11.80 24.84 -27.09
CA ILE A 125 -12.64 23.79 -27.69
C ILE A 125 -11.85 23.02 -28.75
N ALA A 126 -11.15 23.73 -29.64
CA ALA A 126 -10.32 23.09 -30.66
C ALA A 126 -9.19 22.23 -30.06
N ALA A 127 -8.54 22.70 -28.98
CA ALA A 127 -7.54 21.93 -28.26
C ALA A 127 -8.14 20.67 -27.58
N LEU A 128 -9.34 20.78 -26.99
CA LEU A 128 -10.06 19.63 -26.44
C LEU A 128 -10.39 18.61 -27.53
N ASP A 129 -10.85 19.04 -28.70
CA ASP A 129 -11.22 18.17 -29.81
C ASP A 129 -10.01 17.36 -30.31
N LEU A 130 -8.84 18.00 -30.41
CA LEU A 130 -7.58 17.32 -30.77
C LEU A 130 -7.18 16.26 -29.74
N ARG A 131 -7.53 16.46 -28.46
CA ARG A 131 -7.22 15.56 -27.34
C ARG A 131 -8.41 14.68 -26.94
N ALA A 132 -9.49 14.66 -27.72
CA ALA A 132 -10.74 14.01 -27.33
C ALA A 132 -10.57 12.51 -27.06
N SER A 133 -9.69 11.83 -27.80
CA SER A 133 -9.38 10.41 -27.60
C SER A 133 -8.63 10.14 -26.29
N GLU A 134 -7.63 10.97 -25.96
CA GLU A 134 -6.86 10.89 -24.72
C GLU A 134 -7.75 11.18 -23.51
N LEU A 135 -8.56 12.23 -23.60
CA LEU A 135 -9.50 12.60 -22.56
C LEU A 135 -10.55 11.50 -22.37
N LYS A 136 -11.08 10.92 -23.44
CA LYS A 136 -12.01 9.79 -23.38
C LYS A 136 -11.37 8.58 -22.68
N ALA A 137 -10.08 8.31 -22.87
CA ALA A 137 -9.38 7.23 -22.18
C ALA A 137 -9.24 7.51 -20.67
N LEU A 138 -8.95 8.76 -20.29
CA LEU A 138 -8.84 9.18 -18.89
C LEU A 138 -10.19 9.16 -18.15
N LEU A 139 -11.28 9.44 -18.86
CA LEU A 139 -12.63 9.53 -18.30
C LEU A 139 -13.36 8.18 -18.22
N GLN A 140 -12.83 7.14 -18.83
CA GLN A 140 -13.43 5.81 -18.76
C GLN A 140 -13.39 5.29 -17.32
N PRO A 141 -14.41 4.51 -16.91
CA PRO A 141 -14.39 3.82 -15.63
C PRO A 141 -13.10 3.01 -15.49
N SER A 142 -12.35 3.27 -14.42
CA SER A 142 -11.04 2.66 -14.20
C SER A 142 -10.91 2.12 -12.78
N VAL A 143 -9.85 1.33 -12.58
CA VAL A 143 -9.43 0.91 -11.25
C VAL A 143 -8.50 1.98 -10.71
N VAL A 144 -8.86 2.55 -9.56
CA VAL A 144 -8.08 3.57 -8.88
C VAL A 144 -7.59 3.01 -7.55
N GLU A 145 -6.29 2.91 -7.37
CA GLU A 145 -5.66 2.43 -6.14
C GLU A 145 -4.83 3.55 -5.51
N GLY A 146 -4.84 3.64 -4.18
CA GLY A 146 -4.07 4.66 -3.48
C GLY A 146 -4.16 4.63 -1.95
N LEU A 147 -3.40 5.52 -1.33
CA LEU A 147 -3.45 5.80 0.10
C LEU A 147 -4.50 6.88 0.40
N ALA A 148 -5.36 6.60 1.37
CA ALA A 148 -6.34 7.55 1.86
C ALA A 148 -5.68 8.51 2.85
N LYS A 149 -5.86 9.81 2.64
CA LYS A 149 -5.43 10.87 3.55
C LYS A 149 -6.62 11.44 4.31
N ASP A 150 -6.39 11.74 5.58
CA ASP A 150 -7.41 12.26 6.47
C ASP A 150 -7.92 13.64 5.99
N PRO A 151 -9.23 13.80 5.76
CA PRO A 151 -9.82 15.07 5.33
C PRO A 151 -9.61 16.24 6.31
N VAL A 152 -9.34 15.97 7.59
CA VAL A 152 -9.01 17.00 8.58
C VAL A 152 -7.62 17.57 8.33
N SER A 153 -6.70 16.75 7.84
CA SER A 153 -5.31 17.13 7.56
C SER A 153 -5.15 17.85 6.20
N GLU A 154 -6.03 17.60 5.24
CA GLU A 154 -5.96 18.16 3.89
C GLU A 154 -7.29 18.84 3.50
N ARG A 155 -7.40 20.13 3.82
CA ARG A 155 -8.55 20.93 3.35
C ARG A 155 -8.41 21.22 1.87
N ILE A 156 -9.25 20.58 1.06
CA ILE A 156 -9.45 20.91 -0.35
C ILE A 156 -10.17 22.26 -0.43
N ARG A 157 -9.43 23.35 -0.63
CA ARG A 157 -10.01 24.67 -0.90
C ARG A 157 -10.52 24.66 -2.36
N SER A 158 -11.81 24.42 -2.54
CA SER A 158 -12.41 24.18 -3.87
C SER A 158 -12.44 25.43 -4.76
N ASN A 159 -11.66 25.39 -5.84
CA ASN A 159 -12.04 25.94 -7.16
C ASN A 159 -12.30 24.79 -8.15
N LEU A 160 -12.67 23.60 -7.63
CA LEU A 160 -12.85 22.40 -8.44
C LEU A 160 -14.14 22.54 -9.27
N PRO A 161 -14.18 21.96 -10.48
CA PRO A 161 -15.30 22.14 -11.41
C PRO A 161 -16.63 21.54 -10.91
N THR A 162 -16.58 20.64 -9.91
CA THR A 162 -17.75 20.00 -9.31
C THR A 162 -17.81 20.13 -7.79
N LYS A 163 -19.02 19.97 -7.25
CA LYS A 163 -19.27 20.10 -5.82
C LYS A 163 -18.58 18.94 -5.09
N VAL A 164 -17.59 19.26 -4.27
CA VAL A 164 -16.92 18.32 -3.38
C VAL A 164 -17.54 18.46 -2.00
N ALA A 165 -17.81 17.34 -1.34
CA ALA A 165 -18.36 17.32 0.01
C ALA A 165 -17.34 17.90 0.99
N ASP A 166 -17.84 18.60 2.03
CA ASP A 166 -17.00 18.99 3.15
C ASP A 166 -16.39 17.74 3.79
N GLY A 167 -15.07 17.75 3.94
CA GLY A 167 -14.32 16.61 4.44
C GLY A 167 -14.24 15.42 3.47
N ALA A 168 -14.27 15.68 2.16
CA ALA A 168 -13.99 14.65 1.16
C ALA A 168 -12.62 13.99 1.39
N LEU A 169 -12.58 12.67 1.23
CA LEU A 169 -11.36 11.88 1.41
C LEU A 169 -10.44 12.09 0.21
N VAL A 170 -9.16 12.39 0.46
CA VAL A 170 -8.14 12.49 -0.58
C VAL A 170 -7.47 11.12 -0.76
N LEU A 171 -7.44 10.63 -1.99
CA LEU A 171 -6.78 9.37 -2.37
C LEU A 171 -5.51 9.69 -3.16
N VAL A 172 -4.34 9.31 -2.65
CA VAL A 172 -3.06 9.52 -3.32
C VAL A 172 -2.79 8.39 -4.29
N HIS A 173 -2.84 8.72 -5.59
CA HIS A 173 -2.82 7.72 -6.64
C HIS A 173 -1.54 6.88 -6.64
N ASN A 174 -1.71 5.56 -6.77
CA ASN A 174 -0.64 4.55 -6.84
C ASN A 174 0.31 4.53 -5.64
N GLN A 175 -0.05 5.17 -4.52
CA GLN A 175 0.68 4.99 -3.28
C GLN A 175 0.13 3.78 -2.52
N ARG A 176 1.04 2.98 -1.99
CA ARG A 176 0.77 1.89 -1.05
C ARG A 176 1.42 2.24 0.28
N PRO A 177 0.90 1.74 1.41
CA PRO A 177 1.58 1.92 2.69
C PRO A 177 2.97 1.30 2.58
N ASP A 178 4.00 2.06 2.95
CA ASP A 178 5.40 1.62 2.86
C ASP A 178 5.63 0.45 3.84
N THR A 179 6.01 -0.69 3.29
CA THR A 179 6.28 -1.93 4.05
C THR A 179 7.68 -1.95 4.64
N GLY A 180 8.59 -1.08 4.19
CA GLY A 180 10.00 -1.08 4.59
C GLY A 180 10.21 -0.71 6.06
N LEU A 181 9.47 0.28 6.57
CA LEU A 181 9.58 0.75 7.95
C LEU A 181 9.10 -0.31 8.96
N GLY A 182 8.01 -1.02 8.63
CA GLY A 182 7.47 -2.09 9.47
C GLY A 182 8.45 -3.25 9.64
N TRP A 183 9.10 -3.68 8.56
CA TRP A 183 10.14 -4.72 8.61
C TRP A 183 11.37 -4.29 9.40
N PHE A 184 11.79 -3.03 9.25
CA PHE A 184 12.89 -2.47 10.03
C PHE A 184 12.59 -2.52 11.54
N MET A 185 11.38 -2.12 11.96
CA MET A 185 10.97 -2.18 13.37
C MET A 185 10.91 -3.61 13.93
N ILE A 186 10.45 -4.60 13.15
CA ILE A 186 10.52 -6.02 13.56
C ILE A 186 11.97 -6.44 13.77
N ALA A 187 12.83 -6.13 12.80
CA ALA A 187 14.23 -6.54 12.83
C ALA A 187 14.96 -5.95 14.05
N VAL A 188 14.71 -4.68 14.37
CA VAL A 188 15.22 -4.04 15.59
C VAL A 188 14.67 -4.74 16.84
N GLY A 189 13.36 -5.00 16.91
CA GLY A 189 12.73 -5.69 18.03
C GLY A 189 13.29 -7.10 18.28
N LEU A 190 13.46 -7.90 17.22
CA LEU A 190 14.08 -9.22 17.29
C LEU A 190 15.57 -9.15 17.66
N GLY A 191 16.31 -8.17 17.13
CA GLY A 191 17.72 -7.96 17.46
C GLY A 191 17.95 -7.65 18.94
N PHE A 192 17.14 -6.77 19.53
CA PHE A 192 17.18 -6.49 20.96
C PHE A 192 16.71 -7.69 21.81
N GLY A 193 15.70 -8.44 21.37
CA GLY A 193 15.25 -9.67 22.03
C GLY A 193 16.34 -10.76 22.07
N GLY A 194 17.07 -10.95 20.96
CA GLY A 194 18.16 -11.93 20.87
C GLY A 194 19.40 -11.57 21.72
N LEU A 195 19.74 -10.28 21.82
CA LEU A 195 20.79 -9.80 22.72
C LEU A 195 20.43 -9.99 24.21
N PHE A 196 19.15 -9.91 24.57
CA PHE A 196 18.70 -10.22 25.92
C PHE A 196 18.70 -11.73 26.22
N ALA A 197 18.24 -12.56 25.28
CA ALA A 197 18.29 -14.01 25.46
C ALA A 197 19.73 -14.51 25.65
N SER A 198 20.68 -13.99 24.87
CA SER A 198 22.10 -14.37 24.96
C SER A 198 22.83 -13.84 26.20
N SER A 199 22.31 -12.79 26.87
CA SER A 199 22.91 -12.21 28.07
C SER A 199 22.29 -12.67 29.39
N VAL A 200 21.04 -13.17 29.36
CA VAL A 200 20.32 -13.66 30.54
C VAL A 200 20.26 -15.18 30.61
N LEU A 201 20.41 -15.90 29.49
CA LEU A 201 20.64 -17.34 29.56
C LEU A 201 22.04 -17.58 30.13
N PRO A 202 22.18 -18.18 31.33
CA PRO A 202 23.47 -18.61 31.80
C PRO A 202 24.05 -19.54 30.74
N LYS A 203 25.30 -19.31 30.33
CA LYS A 203 26.08 -20.32 29.61
C LYS A 203 25.92 -21.60 30.42
N SER A 204 25.11 -22.52 29.92
CA SER A 204 24.89 -23.81 30.56
C SER A 204 26.27 -24.44 30.66
N ARG A 205 26.85 -24.36 31.85
CA ARG A 205 28.08 -25.03 32.22
C ARG A 205 27.74 -26.50 31.96
N LYS A 206 28.49 -27.15 31.06
CA LYS A 206 28.35 -28.60 30.86
C LYS A 206 28.35 -29.25 32.25
N ASP A 207 27.19 -29.71 32.70
CA ASP A 207 27.10 -30.52 33.89
C ASP A 207 27.82 -31.84 33.56
N PRO A 208 28.83 -32.25 34.34
CA PRO A 208 29.52 -33.52 34.10
C PRO A 208 28.60 -34.74 34.32
N ALA A 209 27.39 -34.54 34.84
CA ALA A 209 26.39 -35.59 35.00
C ALA A 209 25.78 -36.09 33.68
N THR A 210 25.98 -35.38 32.55
CA THR A 210 25.47 -35.82 31.25
C THR A 210 26.45 -36.70 30.48
N GLU A 211 27.74 -36.76 30.86
CA GLU A 211 28.70 -37.69 30.23
C GLU A 211 28.51 -39.14 30.68
N GLU A 212 28.06 -39.39 31.92
CA GLU A 212 27.76 -40.75 32.39
C GLU A 212 26.49 -41.34 31.74
N LEU A 213 25.52 -40.50 31.36
CA LEU A 213 24.31 -40.94 30.65
C LEU A 213 24.52 -41.13 29.14
N LEU A 214 25.58 -40.56 28.57
CA LEU A 214 25.95 -40.74 27.16
C LEU A 214 26.94 -41.91 26.94
N ALA A 215 27.78 -42.24 27.93
CA ALA A 215 28.67 -43.40 27.87
C ALA A 215 27.93 -44.77 27.90
N GLY A 216 26.66 -44.78 28.34
CA GLY A 216 25.81 -45.98 28.35
C GLY A 216 25.09 -46.28 27.03
N VAL A 217 25.13 -45.37 26.04
CA VAL A 217 24.39 -45.51 24.76
C VAL A 217 25.31 -45.91 23.59
N GLU A 218 26.63 -45.92 23.79
CA GLU A 218 27.61 -46.27 22.75
C GLU A 218 27.60 -47.72 22.24
N PRO A 219 27.16 -48.78 22.95
CA PRO A 219 27.19 -50.12 22.35
C PRO A 219 26.06 -50.38 21.33
N GLN A 220 25.05 -49.50 21.20
CA GLN A 220 23.92 -49.73 20.27
C GLN A 220 24.05 -49.02 18.91
N LEU A 221 25.03 -48.13 18.73
CA LEU A 221 25.24 -47.48 17.42
C LEU A 221 25.96 -48.39 16.40
N GLY A 222 26.74 -49.36 16.88
CA GLY A 222 27.48 -50.31 16.02
C GLY A 222 26.57 -51.28 15.27
N GLU A 223 25.53 -51.80 15.92
CA GLU A 223 24.56 -52.71 15.26
C GLU A 223 23.74 -51.97 14.18
N LEU A 224 23.42 -50.69 14.39
CA LEU A 224 22.63 -49.91 13.44
C LEU A 224 23.41 -49.53 12.16
N GLU A 225 24.73 -49.35 12.26
CA GLU A 225 25.58 -49.16 11.08
C GLU A 225 25.78 -50.46 10.28
N GLN A 226 25.83 -51.61 10.95
CA GLN A 226 25.95 -52.91 10.29
C GLN A 226 24.69 -53.23 9.46
N VAL A 227 23.50 -52.99 10.01
CA VAL A 227 22.23 -53.16 9.30
C VAL A 227 22.12 -52.20 8.09
N ARG A 228 22.59 -50.95 8.21
CA ARG A 228 22.60 -50.01 7.07
C ARG A 228 23.54 -50.44 5.95
N ARG A 229 24.69 -51.03 6.27
CA ARG A 229 25.62 -51.54 5.24
C ARG A 229 25.04 -52.74 4.50
N GLU A 230 24.41 -53.67 5.22
CA GLU A 230 23.75 -54.82 4.58
C GLU A 230 22.58 -54.39 3.68
N GLN A 231 21.77 -53.41 4.10
CA GLN A 231 20.69 -52.89 3.25
C GLN A 231 21.20 -52.16 2.01
N ALA A 232 22.30 -51.40 2.12
CA ALA A 232 22.89 -50.68 0.99
C ALA A 232 23.53 -51.63 -0.05
N GLU A 233 24.05 -52.78 0.39
CA GLU A 233 24.56 -53.81 -0.53
C GLU A 233 23.43 -54.58 -1.24
N ALA A 234 22.34 -54.89 -0.53
CA ALA A 234 21.16 -55.51 -1.12
C ALA A 234 20.51 -54.64 -2.21
N GLU A 235 20.40 -53.32 -2.00
CA GLU A 235 19.89 -52.40 -3.03
C GLU A 235 20.79 -52.32 -4.27
N ARG A 236 22.11 -52.39 -4.11
CA ARG A 236 23.05 -52.39 -5.25
C ARG A 236 23.00 -53.67 -6.06
N ALA A 237 22.76 -54.82 -5.42
CA ALA A 237 22.58 -56.09 -6.11
C ALA A 237 21.30 -56.10 -6.95
N ASN A 238 20.19 -55.61 -6.39
CA ASN A 238 18.89 -55.60 -7.08
C ASN A 238 18.89 -54.65 -8.31
N LYS A 239 19.68 -53.58 -8.27
CA LYS A 239 19.84 -52.65 -9.41
C LYS A 239 20.66 -53.21 -10.59
N LYS A 240 21.40 -54.31 -10.39
CA LYS A 240 22.20 -54.96 -11.45
C LYS A 240 21.49 -56.12 -12.16
N THR A 241 20.40 -56.64 -11.59
CA THR A 241 19.64 -57.78 -12.14
C THR A 241 18.32 -57.38 -12.80
N GLY A 242 17.97 -56.09 -12.82
CA GLY A 242 16.79 -55.54 -13.49
C GLY A 242 17.05 -55.01 -14.90
N ALA A 243 17.84 -55.76 -15.70
CA ALA A 243 18.05 -55.54 -17.13
C ALA A 243 17.43 -56.70 -17.92
#